data_AF-A0A954KIW2-F1
#
_entry.id   AF-A0A954KIW2-F1
#
_cell.length_a   1.000
_cell.length_b   1.000
_cell.length_c   1.000
_cell.angle_alpha   90.00
_cell.angle_beta   90.00
_cell.angle_gamma   90.00
#
_symmetry.space_group_name_H-M   'P 1'
#
loop_
_entity.id
_entity.type
_entity.pdbx_description
1 polymer ?
#
loop_
_entity_poly.entity_id
_entity_poly.type
_entity_poly.pdbx_seq_one_letter_code
_entity_poly.pdbx_strand_id
1 'polypeptide(L)'
;MASSLPSVQFQTAKSFNGVPNTSNMQNMLSSAKSGGQTTFNFFAQQMAVANQVAQVIAQRGDAAWEEVEQASDLGFDCLDPNLPAVVVRAGGFEGSGALVVQFRPGSAMQEDTENYTVAGVATVNLVTGSTTFDTVVSYVEKLGPAVPVAALAPAAMAILKSFKTFVQSYFTQAYTAAEGGATDATTIATESADTAAEEAAIDGEIIADEVAIDLVFSPLAVAGIAIAIVSTVLLIVLFFIAKTMTLMLRVYNMTSVPLQLQICYEHDVEEKTVPSSPDIPAIGVPPAPPGVTPLGSTMYMANYTLLNNNVTEGIGVALQSPFPAGGGLAIMIDIPTSGDNSIYVGFQGCTGDCEKNIWDQWKNKYYQLVQSSTGESYTATIATNVLRGKTPSPITGDNGYYYEFAVIIEEQNAT
;
A
#
# COMPACT_ATOMS: atom_id res chain seq x y z
N MET A 1 -43.87 -0.32 6.46
CA MET A 1 -42.86 -0.55 5.41
C MET A 1 -41.61 -0.98 6.16
N ALA A 2 -41.08 -2.17 5.92
CA ALA A 2 -39.83 -2.58 6.55
C ALA A 2 -38.75 -1.58 6.07
N SER A 3 -38.12 -0.85 6.98
CA SER A 3 -36.94 -0.06 6.60
C SER A 3 -35.90 -1.08 6.14
N SER A 4 -35.50 -1.00 4.88
CA SER A 4 -34.39 -1.80 4.36
C SER A 4 -33.18 -1.57 5.26
N LEU A 5 -32.54 -2.62 5.75
CA LEU A 5 -31.36 -2.51 6.61
C LEU A 5 -30.23 -1.75 5.90
N PRO A 6 -29.38 -1.00 6.62
CA PRO A 6 -28.16 -0.44 6.03
C PRO A 6 -27.25 -1.53 5.49
N SER A 7 -26.94 -1.46 4.19
CA SER A 7 -25.94 -2.29 3.55
C SER A 7 -24.63 -1.51 3.47
N VAL A 8 -23.55 -2.12 3.92
CA VAL A 8 -22.20 -1.55 3.93
C VAL A 8 -21.33 -2.31 2.94
N GLN A 9 -20.53 -1.57 2.19
CA GLN A 9 -19.51 -2.16 1.34
C GLN A 9 -18.21 -1.39 1.43
N PHE A 10 -17.09 -2.10 1.53
CA PHE A 10 -15.78 -1.54 1.25
C PHE A 10 -15.55 -1.42 -0.27
N GLN A 11 -14.80 -0.40 -0.66
CA GLN A 11 -14.26 -0.23 -2.00
C GLN A 11 -12.82 0.27 -1.90
N THR A 12 -11.99 -0.05 -2.88
CA THR A 12 -10.63 0.48 -2.90
C THR A 12 -10.65 2.00 -3.07
N ALA A 13 -9.88 2.71 -2.24
CA ALA A 13 -9.82 4.16 -2.36
C ALA A 13 -9.06 4.58 -3.62
N LYS A 14 -9.64 5.49 -4.40
CA LYS A 14 -9.00 6.07 -5.60
C LYS A 14 -7.99 7.18 -5.26
N SER A 15 -8.17 7.81 -4.11
CA SER A 15 -7.28 8.84 -3.56
C SER A 15 -7.56 8.94 -2.06
N PHE A 16 -6.53 9.19 -1.25
CA PHE A 16 -6.68 9.44 0.19
C PHE A 16 -5.63 10.44 0.62
N ASN A 17 -6.03 11.36 1.50
CA ASN A 17 -5.11 12.26 2.18
C ASN A 17 -5.05 11.86 3.65
N GLY A 18 -3.86 11.51 4.14
CA GLY A 18 -3.63 11.49 5.59
C GLY A 18 -2.73 10.37 6.08
N VAL A 19 -1.42 10.61 6.04
CA VAL A 19 -0.41 9.96 6.88
C VAL A 19 0.73 10.96 7.04
N PRO A 20 1.13 11.39 8.25
CA PRO A 20 2.20 12.36 8.41
C PRO A 20 3.50 11.86 7.81
N ASN A 21 4.09 12.74 7.02
CA ASN A 21 5.50 12.68 6.65
C ASN A 21 6.32 12.93 7.92
N THR A 22 7.02 11.91 8.43
CA THR A 22 7.92 12.07 9.57
C THR A 22 9.33 12.42 9.08
N SER A 23 10.09 13.19 9.87
CA SER A 23 11.51 13.45 9.57
C SER A 23 12.34 12.16 9.43
N ASN A 24 11.90 11.09 10.09
CA ASN A 24 12.51 9.76 9.97
C ASN A 24 12.30 9.16 8.57
N MET A 25 11.10 9.27 7.98
CA MET A 25 10.85 8.80 6.61
C MET A 25 11.74 9.54 5.60
N GLN A 26 11.86 10.86 5.72
CA GLN A 26 12.71 11.65 4.82
C GLN A 26 14.17 11.21 4.89
N ASN A 27 14.72 11.02 6.10
CA ASN A 27 16.09 10.54 6.28
C ASN A 27 16.32 9.14 5.67
N MET A 28 15.34 8.26 5.80
CA MET A 28 15.37 6.92 5.21
C MET A 28 15.34 6.97 3.69
N LEU A 29 14.46 7.80 3.11
CA LEU A 29 14.39 8.01 1.66
C LEU A 29 15.67 8.64 1.12
N SER A 30 16.22 9.67 1.80
CA SER A 30 17.51 10.27 1.45
C SER A 30 18.64 9.24 1.45
N SER A 31 18.63 8.31 2.40
CA SER A 31 19.62 7.22 2.45
C SER A 31 19.40 6.21 1.31
N ALA A 32 18.15 5.84 1.04
CA ALA A 32 17.77 4.91 -0.02
C ALA A 32 18.17 5.40 -1.42
N LYS A 33 18.25 6.72 -1.66
CA LYS A 33 18.74 7.30 -2.93
C LYS A 33 20.19 6.96 -3.26
N SER A 34 20.98 6.48 -2.30
CA SER A 34 22.38 6.13 -2.54
C SER A 34 22.55 4.81 -3.30
N GLY A 35 21.49 4.01 -3.45
CA GLY A 35 21.56 2.71 -4.09
C GLY A 35 22.21 1.63 -3.21
N GLY A 36 22.24 0.40 -3.68
CA GLY A 36 22.97 -0.68 -3.01
C GLY A 36 22.37 -1.07 -1.67
N GLN A 37 23.25 -1.24 -0.67
CA GLN A 37 22.87 -1.69 0.68
C GLN A 37 21.88 -0.76 1.38
N THR A 38 21.89 0.55 1.11
CA THR A 38 20.96 1.47 1.78
C THR A 38 19.54 1.35 1.22
N THR A 39 19.39 1.13 -0.09
CA THR A 39 18.11 0.76 -0.70
C THR A 39 17.64 -0.58 -0.16
N PHE A 40 18.53 -1.59 -0.10
CA PHE A 40 18.18 -2.88 0.52
C PHE A 40 17.68 -2.71 1.96
N ASN A 41 18.41 -1.99 2.81
CA ASN A 41 18.02 -1.79 4.22
C ASN A 41 16.65 -1.09 4.34
N PHE A 42 16.35 -0.14 3.44
CA PHE A 42 15.07 0.55 3.41
C PHE A 42 13.89 -0.40 3.17
N PHE A 43 14.04 -1.31 2.20
CA PHE A 43 13.03 -2.32 1.88
C PHE A 43 12.99 -3.42 2.95
N ALA A 44 14.16 -3.86 3.42
CA ALA A 44 14.29 -4.94 4.39
C ALA A 44 13.62 -4.64 5.73
N GLN A 45 13.72 -3.41 6.23
CA GLN A 45 13.05 -3.01 7.48
C GLN A 45 11.53 -3.17 7.41
N GLN A 46 10.95 -2.86 6.25
CA GLN A 46 9.50 -2.92 6.04
C GLN A 46 9.04 -4.38 5.95
N MET A 47 9.78 -5.18 5.22
CA MET A 47 9.47 -6.59 5.03
C MET A 47 9.65 -7.40 6.32
N ALA A 48 10.66 -7.07 7.12
CA ALA A 48 10.85 -7.67 8.44
C ALA A 48 9.63 -7.43 9.35
N VAL A 49 9.09 -6.21 9.37
CA VAL A 49 7.89 -5.90 10.17
C VAL A 49 6.64 -6.58 9.61
N ALA A 50 6.43 -6.53 8.29
CA ALA A 50 5.30 -7.21 7.65
C ALA A 50 5.29 -8.71 7.98
N ASN A 51 6.45 -9.37 7.89
CA ASN A 51 6.58 -10.78 8.25
C ASN A 51 6.35 -11.04 9.73
N GLN A 52 6.90 -10.22 10.64
CA GLN A 52 6.68 -10.39 12.07
C GLN A 52 5.20 -10.24 12.44
N VAL A 53 4.50 -9.26 11.85
CA VAL A 53 3.05 -9.10 12.01
C VAL A 53 2.33 -10.36 11.53
N ALA A 54 2.65 -10.83 10.32
CA ALA A 54 2.02 -12.02 9.73
C ALA A 54 2.21 -13.26 10.61
N GLN A 55 3.43 -13.47 11.13
CA GLN A 55 3.74 -14.55 12.07
C GLN A 55 2.92 -14.44 13.36
N VAL A 56 2.82 -13.24 13.94
CA VAL A 56 2.05 -13.01 15.17
C VAL A 56 0.56 -13.29 14.94
N ILE A 57 0.00 -12.82 13.82
CA ILE A 57 -1.38 -13.10 13.43
C ILE A 57 -1.60 -14.60 13.23
N ALA A 58 -0.75 -15.27 12.46
CA ALA A 58 -0.89 -16.69 12.17
C ALA A 58 -0.77 -17.56 13.43
N GLN A 59 0.10 -17.20 14.38
CA GLN A 59 0.33 -17.99 15.59
C GLN A 59 -0.71 -17.74 16.70
N ARG A 60 -1.20 -16.50 16.83
CA ARG A 60 -2.07 -16.10 17.95
C ARG A 60 -3.53 -15.86 17.53
N GLY A 61 -3.82 -15.80 16.24
CA GLY A 61 -5.16 -15.51 15.71
C GLY A 61 -5.73 -14.22 16.32
N ASP A 62 -6.97 -14.30 16.82
CA ASP A 62 -7.64 -13.18 17.47
C ASP A 62 -6.87 -12.59 18.65
N ALA A 63 -6.12 -13.41 19.39
CA ALA A 63 -5.36 -12.98 20.57
C ALA A 63 -4.11 -12.16 20.21
N ALA A 64 -3.76 -12.04 18.91
CA ALA A 64 -2.74 -11.12 18.42
C ALA A 64 -3.18 -9.65 18.49
N TRP A 65 -4.49 -9.41 18.44
CA TRP A 65 -5.05 -8.09 18.21
C TRP A 65 -5.42 -7.40 19.52
N GLU A 66 -5.01 -6.15 19.65
CA GLU A 66 -5.35 -5.27 20.76
C GLU A 66 -6.35 -4.22 20.25
N GLU A 67 -7.53 -4.14 20.86
CA GLU A 67 -8.47 -3.03 20.66
C GLU A 67 -8.01 -1.84 21.52
N VAL A 68 -7.92 -0.67 20.91
CA VAL A 68 -7.54 0.57 21.58
C VAL A 68 -8.67 1.58 21.39
N GLU A 69 -9.20 2.10 22.50
CA GLU A 69 -10.33 3.04 22.48
C GLU A 69 -9.97 4.37 21.82
N GLN A 70 -8.72 4.83 22.00
CA GLN A 70 -8.18 6.05 21.40
C GLN A 70 -6.80 5.79 20.81
N ALA A 71 -6.64 6.02 19.51
CA ALA A 71 -5.36 5.79 18.85
C ALA A 71 -4.22 6.70 19.35
N SER A 72 -4.51 7.76 20.10
CA SER A 72 -3.52 8.57 20.82
C SER A 72 -2.61 7.72 21.72
N ASP A 73 -3.15 6.65 22.33
CA ASP A 73 -2.40 5.74 23.21
C ASP A 73 -1.34 4.91 22.46
N LEU A 74 -1.45 4.84 21.12
CA LEU A 74 -0.49 4.14 20.28
C LEU A 74 0.76 4.98 19.97
N GLY A 75 0.68 6.31 20.11
CA GLY A 75 1.80 7.21 19.83
C GLY A 75 2.21 7.25 18.34
N PHE A 76 1.34 6.83 17.43
CA PHE A 76 1.57 6.91 15.99
C PHE A 76 0.91 8.17 15.43
N ASP A 77 1.72 9.08 14.88
CA ASP A 77 1.21 10.34 14.35
C ASP A 77 0.22 10.16 13.18
N CYS A 78 0.24 8.99 12.52
CA CYS A 78 -0.60 8.66 11.36
C CYS A 78 -2.06 8.36 11.63
N LEU A 79 -2.44 8.30 12.89
CA LEU A 79 -3.79 7.92 13.28
C LEU A 79 -4.57 9.15 13.71
N ASP A 80 -5.88 9.12 13.49
CA ASP A 80 -6.75 10.07 14.17
C ASP A 80 -6.74 9.73 15.67
N PRO A 81 -6.22 10.63 16.53
CA PRO A 81 -6.00 10.30 17.94
C PRO A 81 -7.31 10.07 18.72
N ASN A 82 -8.45 10.52 18.19
CA ASN A 82 -9.75 10.43 18.87
C ASN A 82 -10.58 9.23 18.44
N LEU A 83 -10.09 8.43 17.50
CA LEU A 83 -10.80 7.29 16.96
C LEU A 83 -10.22 5.97 17.49
N PRO A 84 -11.07 4.94 17.67
CA PRO A 84 -10.59 3.63 18.04
C PRO A 84 -9.75 3.01 16.92
N ALA A 85 -8.87 2.10 17.31
CA ALA A 85 -8.05 1.32 16.39
C ALA A 85 -7.92 -0.12 16.89
N VAL A 86 -7.61 -1.03 15.97
CA VAL A 86 -7.15 -2.37 16.31
C VAL A 86 -5.71 -2.50 15.85
N VAL A 87 -4.83 -3.02 16.71
CA VAL A 87 -3.39 -3.11 16.42
C VAL A 87 -2.88 -4.53 16.63
N VAL A 88 -1.97 -4.95 15.75
CA VAL A 88 -1.06 -6.07 15.97
C VAL A 88 0.34 -5.53 16.08
N ARG A 89 1.01 -5.82 17.20
CA ARG A 89 2.41 -5.42 17.40
C ARG A 89 3.34 -6.53 16.94
N ALA A 90 4.33 -6.18 16.14
CA ALA A 90 5.43 -7.06 15.79
C ALA A 90 6.31 -7.25 17.05
N GLY A 91 5.93 -8.13 17.98
CA GLY A 91 6.67 -8.31 19.24
C GLY A 91 6.29 -7.35 20.38
N GLY A 92 6.65 -7.73 21.61
CA GLY A 92 6.22 -7.09 22.85
C GLY A 92 6.97 -5.80 23.19
N PHE A 93 6.54 -4.68 22.60
CA PHE A 93 6.78 -3.28 22.98
C PHE A 93 8.21 -2.67 22.89
N GLU A 94 8.18 -1.40 22.45
CA GLU A 94 9.24 -0.41 22.20
C GLU A 94 10.22 -0.71 21.04
N GLY A 95 9.98 -0.02 19.91
CA GLY A 95 10.87 0.00 18.74
C GLY A 95 10.56 -1.04 17.67
N SER A 96 9.61 -1.94 17.92
CA SER A 96 9.13 -2.89 16.93
C SER A 96 7.88 -2.36 16.20
N GLY A 97 7.74 -2.72 14.93
CA GLY A 97 6.65 -2.19 14.11
C GLY A 97 5.27 -2.72 14.48
N ALA A 98 4.24 -2.21 13.82
CA ALA A 98 2.86 -2.59 14.06
C ALA A 98 2.03 -2.56 12.78
N LEU A 99 0.99 -3.39 12.73
CA LEU A 99 -0.11 -3.25 11.78
C LEU A 99 -1.28 -2.62 12.52
N VAL A 100 -1.71 -1.44 12.07
CA VAL A 100 -2.80 -0.70 12.70
C VAL A 100 -3.96 -0.58 11.74
N VAL A 101 -5.14 -0.94 12.20
CA VAL A 101 -6.39 -0.82 11.47
C VAL A 101 -7.24 0.26 12.15
N GLN A 102 -7.69 1.25 11.39
CA GLN A 102 -8.54 2.34 11.90
C GLN A 102 -9.70 2.62 10.95
N PHE A 103 -10.88 2.95 11.50
CA PHE A 103 -12.03 3.38 10.72
C PHE A 103 -12.46 4.79 11.13
N ARG A 104 -12.62 5.67 10.12
CA ARG A 104 -13.12 7.03 10.26
C ARG A 104 -14.49 7.16 9.62
N PRO A 105 -15.57 7.33 10.41
CA PRO A 105 -16.89 7.57 9.85
C PRO A 105 -16.96 8.94 9.17
N GLY A 106 -17.77 9.04 8.12
CA GLY A 106 -18.11 10.26 7.38
C GLY A 106 -19.57 10.66 7.61
N SER A 107 -19.96 11.82 7.07
CA SER A 107 -21.30 12.38 7.27
C SER A 107 -22.42 11.50 6.70
N ALA A 108 -22.17 10.80 5.58
CA ALA A 108 -23.18 9.96 4.93
C ALA A 108 -23.61 8.75 5.77
N MET A 109 -22.91 8.40 6.87
CA MET A 109 -23.44 7.44 7.84
C MET A 109 -24.78 7.89 8.43
N GLN A 110 -24.97 9.21 8.59
CA GLN A 110 -26.16 9.82 9.21
C GLN A 110 -27.22 10.25 8.19
N GLU A 111 -27.03 9.91 6.92
CA GLU A 111 -27.96 10.25 5.84
C GLU A 111 -28.65 8.98 5.32
N ASP A 112 -29.91 9.12 4.91
CA ASP A 112 -30.59 8.10 4.12
C ASP A 112 -30.00 8.12 2.71
N THR A 113 -29.58 6.96 2.20
CA THR A 113 -28.96 6.87 0.87
C THR A 113 -29.71 5.87 0.00
N GLU A 114 -30.15 6.31 -1.17
CA GLU A 114 -30.78 5.45 -2.18
C GLU A 114 -29.76 4.77 -3.10
N ASN A 115 -28.50 5.23 -3.06
CA ASN A 115 -27.36 4.68 -3.78
C ASN A 115 -26.19 4.50 -2.81
N TYR A 116 -25.29 3.56 -3.10
CA TYR A 116 -24.04 3.44 -2.37
C TYR A 116 -23.29 4.76 -2.37
N THR A 117 -23.04 5.29 -1.18
CA THR A 117 -22.39 6.58 -0.95
C THR A 117 -21.29 6.39 0.09
N VAL A 118 -20.13 7.02 -0.11
CA VAL A 118 -19.00 6.94 0.82
C VAL A 118 -19.42 7.47 2.20
N ALA A 119 -19.54 6.55 3.13
CA ALA A 119 -19.95 6.73 4.51
C ALA A 119 -18.77 6.74 5.49
N GLY A 120 -17.55 6.41 5.04
CA GLY A 120 -16.35 6.51 5.85
C GLY A 120 -15.12 6.00 5.13
N VAL A 121 -14.01 5.92 5.86
CA VAL A 121 -12.74 5.43 5.36
C VAL A 121 -12.13 4.48 6.38
N ALA A 122 -11.76 3.27 5.94
CA ALA A 122 -10.95 2.33 6.71
C ALA A 122 -9.50 2.37 6.19
N THR A 123 -8.54 2.33 7.11
CA THR A 123 -7.12 2.32 6.79
C THR A 123 -6.42 1.14 7.48
N VAL A 124 -5.49 0.51 6.78
CA VAL A 124 -4.52 -0.43 7.34
C VAL A 124 -3.15 0.19 7.16
N ASN A 125 -2.46 0.46 8.26
CA ASN A 125 -1.14 1.09 8.28
C ASN A 125 -0.11 0.08 8.78
N LEU A 126 0.93 -0.18 7.99
CA LEU A 126 2.14 -0.83 8.45
C LEU A 126 3.10 0.25 8.96
N VAL A 127 3.40 0.21 10.25
CA VAL A 127 4.19 1.23 10.95
C VAL A 127 5.49 0.59 11.45
N THR A 128 6.62 1.30 11.35
CA THR A 128 7.85 0.94 12.09
C THR A 128 8.34 2.16 12.87
N GLY A 129 8.48 2.01 14.20
CA GLY A 129 8.69 3.15 15.09
C GLY A 129 7.55 4.17 14.97
N SER A 130 7.87 5.44 14.72
CA SER A 130 6.87 6.51 14.51
C SER A 130 6.48 6.71 13.03
N THR A 131 6.98 5.87 12.12
CA THR A 131 6.87 6.10 10.68
C THR A 131 5.96 5.07 10.02
N THR A 132 5.02 5.52 9.21
CA THR A 132 4.19 4.66 8.37
C THR A 132 4.91 4.34 7.06
N PHE A 133 4.95 3.05 6.72
CA PHE A 133 5.67 2.54 5.54
C PHE A 133 4.74 2.05 4.44
N ASP A 134 3.57 1.56 4.84
CA ASP A 134 2.54 1.15 3.89
C ASP A 134 1.18 1.53 4.45
N THR A 135 0.29 1.98 3.57
CA THR A 135 -1.08 2.36 3.93
C THR A 135 -2.02 1.86 2.85
N VAL A 136 -2.85 0.90 3.24
CA VAL A 136 -4.01 0.50 2.44
C VAL A 136 -5.20 1.32 2.89
N VAL A 137 -5.93 1.88 1.92
CA VAL A 137 -7.12 2.68 2.18
C VAL A 137 -8.31 2.09 1.45
N SER A 138 -9.40 1.91 2.19
CA SER A 138 -10.68 1.47 1.65
C SER A 138 -11.76 2.47 2.00
N TYR A 139 -12.54 2.90 1.02
CA TYR A 139 -13.78 3.60 1.26
C TYR A 139 -14.79 2.63 1.85
N VAL A 140 -15.54 3.08 2.85
CA VAL A 140 -16.70 2.38 3.35
C VAL A 140 -17.91 3.10 2.78
N GLU A 141 -18.60 2.46 1.87
CA GLU A 141 -19.85 2.95 1.31
C GLU A 141 -21.05 2.33 2.01
N LYS A 142 -22.13 3.09 2.04
CA LYS A 142 -23.39 2.67 2.64
C LYS A 142 -24.54 2.92 1.68
N LEU A 143 -25.46 1.96 1.65
CA LEU A 143 -26.78 2.04 1.04
C LEU A 143 -27.84 1.87 2.15
N GLY A 144 -28.91 2.65 2.10
CA GLY A 144 -30.06 2.50 3.00
C GLY A 144 -30.12 3.57 4.10
N PRO A 145 -30.87 3.30 5.19
CA PRO A 145 -31.31 4.32 6.12
C PRO A 145 -30.17 4.87 6.98
N ALA A 146 -30.31 6.11 7.43
CA ALA A 146 -29.40 6.80 8.34
C ALA A 146 -29.10 5.95 9.60
N VAL A 147 -27.83 5.92 9.99
CA VAL A 147 -27.40 5.39 11.29
C VAL A 147 -27.57 6.52 12.30
N PRO A 148 -28.45 6.37 13.31
CA PRO A 148 -28.64 7.39 14.34
C PRO A 148 -27.35 7.69 15.10
N VAL A 149 -27.20 8.93 15.55
CA VAL A 149 -26.01 9.42 16.26
C VAL A 149 -25.61 8.51 17.44
N ALA A 150 -26.59 8.06 18.23
CA ALA A 150 -26.37 7.19 19.39
C ALA A 150 -25.77 5.82 19.02
N ALA A 151 -25.93 5.38 17.78
CA ALA A 151 -25.46 4.09 17.29
C ALA A 151 -24.25 4.22 16.34
N LEU A 152 -23.74 5.43 16.07
CA LEU A 152 -22.59 5.64 15.19
C LEU A 152 -21.31 4.98 15.73
N ALA A 153 -21.02 5.13 17.03
CA ALA A 153 -19.82 4.53 17.61
C ALA A 153 -19.88 2.99 17.63
N PRO A 154 -20.99 2.35 18.03
CA PRO A 154 -21.18 0.91 17.85
C PRO A 154 -21.07 0.45 16.39
N ALA A 155 -21.70 1.16 15.44
CA ALA A 155 -21.61 0.85 14.01
C ALA A 155 -20.17 0.97 13.48
N ALA A 156 -19.45 2.01 13.87
CA ALA A 156 -18.05 2.21 13.52
C ALA A 156 -17.16 1.09 14.07
N MET A 157 -17.42 0.63 15.30
CA MET A 157 -16.70 -0.49 15.90
C MET A 157 -17.00 -1.83 15.19
N ALA A 158 -18.25 -2.07 14.80
CA ALA A 158 -18.60 -3.26 14.03
C ALA A 158 -17.90 -3.28 12.65
N ILE A 159 -17.91 -2.14 11.94
CA ILE A 159 -17.18 -1.98 10.68
C ILE A 159 -15.68 -2.24 10.88
N LEU A 160 -15.10 -1.68 11.95
CA LEU A 160 -13.69 -1.89 12.31
C LEU A 160 -13.39 -3.37 12.58
N LYS A 161 -14.26 -4.08 13.29
CA LYS A 161 -14.12 -5.52 13.59
C LYS A 161 -14.24 -6.38 12.35
N SER A 162 -15.19 -6.12 11.46
CA SER A 162 -15.31 -6.83 10.18
C SER A 162 -14.06 -6.65 9.32
N PHE A 163 -13.54 -5.42 9.26
CA PHE A 163 -12.30 -5.13 8.53
C PHE A 163 -11.08 -5.82 9.16
N LYS A 164 -10.98 -5.83 10.49
CA LYS A 164 -9.97 -6.61 11.24
C LYS A 164 -10.06 -8.11 10.90
N THR A 165 -11.24 -8.70 10.95
CA THR A 165 -11.46 -10.12 10.64
C THR A 165 -10.98 -10.45 9.23
N PHE A 166 -11.36 -9.62 8.23
CA PHE A 166 -10.87 -9.78 6.86
C PHE A 166 -9.33 -9.80 6.80
N VAL A 167 -8.68 -8.80 7.40
CA VAL A 167 -7.21 -8.70 7.43
C VAL A 167 -6.59 -9.92 8.09
N GLN A 168 -7.11 -10.34 9.25
CA GLN A 168 -6.63 -11.51 9.98
C GLN A 168 -6.73 -12.79 9.15
N SER A 169 -7.90 -13.07 8.58
CA SER A 169 -8.13 -14.26 7.76
C SER A 169 -7.20 -14.27 6.55
N TYR A 170 -7.09 -13.13 5.88
CA TYR A 170 -6.21 -12.96 4.73
C TYR A 170 -4.75 -13.27 5.04
N PHE A 171 -4.18 -12.66 6.09
CA PHE A 171 -2.81 -12.91 6.51
C PHE A 171 -2.59 -14.34 6.98
N THR A 172 -3.55 -14.93 7.72
CA THR A 172 -3.44 -16.30 8.24
C THR A 172 -3.39 -17.32 7.11
N GLN A 173 -4.30 -17.19 6.13
CA GLN A 173 -4.40 -18.12 5.01
C GLN A 173 -3.18 -18.03 4.08
N ALA A 174 -2.77 -16.81 3.73
CA ALA A 174 -1.61 -16.61 2.87
C ALA A 174 -0.31 -17.09 3.54
N TYR A 175 -0.15 -16.83 4.84
CA TYR A 175 0.99 -17.33 5.61
C TYR A 175 1.01 -18.87 5.66
N THR A 176 -0.16 -19.49 5.92
CA THR A 176 -0.29 -20.96 5.96
C THR A 176 0.02 -21.60 4.61
N ALA A 177 -0.47 -21.02 3.51
CA ALA A 177 -0.19 -21.49 2.17
C ALA A 177 1.31 -21.38 1.82
N ALA A 178 1.95 -20.29 2.22
CA ALA A 178 3.39 -20.11 2.07
C ALA A 178 4.21 -21.14 2.87
N GLU A 179 3.88 -21.37 4.14
CA GLU A 179 4.51 -22.43 4.95
C GLU A 179 4.24 -23.83 4.38
N GLY A 180 3.08 -24.03 3.74
CA GLY A 180 2.69 -25.26 3.05
C GLY A 180 3.45 -25.53 1.75
N GLY A 181 4.37 -24.66 1.33
CA GLY A 181 5.20 -24.83 0.14
C GLY A 181 4.50 -24.50 -1.16
N ALA A 182 3.47 -23.66 -1.12
CA ALA A 182 2.78 -23.21 -2.32
C ALA A 182 3.72 -22.38 -3.22
N THR A 183 3.56 -22.54 -4.54
CA THR A 183 4.53 -22.06 -5.55
C THR A 183 4.03 -20.89 -6.40
N ASP A 184 2.78 -20.47 -6.21
CA ASP A 184 2.14 -19.40 -6.97
C ASP A 184 1.57 -18.38 -6.00
N ALA A 185 2.27 -17.25 -5.84
CA ALA A 185 1.94 -16.24 -4.86
C ALA A 185 0.62 -15.53 -5.18
N THR A 186 0.31 -15.29 -6.46
CA THR A 186 -0.91 -14.58 -6.86
C THR A 186 -2.14 -15.45 -6.69
N THR A 187 -2.05 -16.75 -7.02
CA THR A 187 -3.14 -17.69 -6.75
C THR A 187 -3.42 -17.76 -5.25
N ILE A 188 -2.39 -17.91 -4.41
CA ILE A 188 -2.55 -17.90 -2.95
C ILE A 188 -3.21 -16.60 -2.49
N ALA A 189 -2.72 -15.46 -2.98
CA ALA A 189 -3.24 -14.15 -2.59
C ALA A 189 -4.70 -13.97 -3.05
N THR A 190 -5.09 -14.53 -4.20
CA THR A 190 -6.47 -14.46 -4.71
C THR A 190 -7.39 -15.39 -3.94
N GLU A 191 -7.00 -16.66 -3.75
CA GLU A 191 -7.79 -17.64 -3.00
C GLU A 191 -7.95 -17.24 -1.52
N SER A 192 -6.88 -16.72 -0.91
CA SER A 192 -6.93 -16.20 0.47
C SER A 192 -7.84 -15.00 0.58
N ALA A 193 -7.84 -14.13 -0.45
CA ALA A 193 -8.72 -12.99 -0.53
C ALA A 193 -10.19 -13.38 -0.64
N ASP A 194 -10.51 -14.32 -1.54
CA ASP A 194 -11.88 -14.79 -1.77
C ASP A 194 -12.43 -15.47 -0.52
N THR A 195 -11.65 -16.34 0.12
CA THR A 195 -12.06 -17.01 1.35
C THR A 195 -12.19 -16.03 2.51
N ALA A 196 -11.25 -15.09 2.68
CA ALA A 196 -11.38 -14.03 3.68
C ALA A 196 -12.59 -13.13 3.41
N ALA A 197 -12.96 -12.94 2.14
CA ALA A 197 -14.15 -12.20 1.74
C ALA A 197 -15.44 -12.91 2.13
N GLU A 198 -15.49 -14.24 1.98
CA GLU A 198 -16.61 -15.06 2.47
C GLU A 198 -16.71 -15.02 3.99
N GLU A 199 -15.59 -15.11 4.71
CA GLU A 199 -15.55 -15.05 6.17
C GLU A 199 -15.95 -13.69 6.75
N ALA A 200 -15.68 -12.61 6.01
CA ALA A 200 -16.02 -11.24 6.42
C ALA A 200 -17.45 -10.81 6.03
N ALA A 201 -18.14 -11.57 5.17
CA ALA A 201 -19.55 -11.36 4.87
C ALA A 201 -20.43 -11.81 6.07
N ILE A 202 -20.40 -11.02 7.14
CA ILE A 202 -21.15 -11.27 8.38
C ILE A 202 -22.31 -10.29 8.47
N ASP A 203 -23.52 -10.77 8.76
CA ASP A 203 -24.64 -9.90 9.20
C ASP A 203 -24.41 -9.51 10.67
N GLY A 204 -24.19 -8.22 10.92
CA GLY A 204 -23.92 -7.72 12.26
C GLY A 204 -25.15 -7.05 12.88
N GLU A 205 -25.82 -7.72 13.83
CA GLU A 205 -26.81 -7.07 14.70
C GLU A 205 -26.10 -6.27 15.79
N ILE A 206 -26.36 -4.97 15.85
CA ILE A 206 -25.80 -4.06 16.84
C ILE A 206 -26.95 -3.52 17.68
N ILE A 207 -26.96 -3.88 18.97
CA ILE A 207 -27.93 -3.38 19.92
C ILE A 207 -27.27 -2.25 20.71
N ALA A 208 -27.58 -1.00 20.37
CA ALA A 208 -27.41 0.12 21.28
C ALA A 208 -28.73 0.27 22.07
N ASP A 209 -28.67 0.68 23.35
CA ASP A 209 -29.77 0.66 24.34
C ASP A 209 -31.14 1.26 23.90
N GLU A 210 -31.25 1.87 22.71
CA GLU A 210 -32.51 2.37 22.15
C GLU A 210 -32.73 2.09 20.64
N VAL A 211 -31.77 1.52 19.90
CA VAL A 211 -31.92 1.21 18.45
C VAL A 211 -31.10 -0.03 18.08
N ALA A 212 -31.78 -1.07 17.60
CA ALA A 212 -31.13 -2.19 16.91
C ALA A 212 -30.82 -1.79 15.47
N ILE A 213 -29.56 -1.95 15.06
CA ILE A 213 -29.11 -1.73 13.69
C ILE A 213 -28.49 -3.03 13.20
N ASP A 214 -29.06 -3.60 12.13
CA ASP A 214 -28.40 -4.68 11.42
C ASP A 214 -27.60 -4.08 10.26
N LEU A 215 -26.28 -4.28 10.28
CA LEU A 215 -25.40 -3.96 9.16
C LEU A 215 -25.18 -5.21 8.32
N VAL A 216 -25.50 -5.12 7.02
CA VAL A 216 -25.24 -6.20 6.06
C VAL A 216 -24.00 -5.84 5.24
N PHE A 217 -23.00 -6.72 5.18
CA PHE A 217 -21.82 -6.51 4.33
C PHE A 217 -21.95 -7.27 3.00
N SER A 218 -21.81 -6.56 1.88
CA SER A 218 -21.88 -7.17 0.54
C SER A 218 -20.62 -8.01 0.23
N PRO A 219 -20.72 -9.25 -0.30
CA PRO A 219 -19.55 -10.03 -0.71
C PRO A 219 -18.68 -9.34 -1.78
N LEU A 220 -19.30 -8.61 -2.71
CA LEU A 220 -18.60 -7.84 -3.75
C LEU A 220 -17.75 -6.69 -3.18
N ALA A 221 -18.10 -6.23 -2.00
CA ALA A 221 -17.40 -5.19 -1.28
C ALA A 221 -16.01 -5.64 -0.81
N VAL A 222 -15.96 -6.87 -0.32
CA VAL A 222 -14.79 -7.39 0.37
C VAL A 222 -13.71 -7.79 -0.63
N ALA A 223 -14.11 -8.19 -1.84
CA ALA A 223 -13.22 -8.36 -2.99
C ALA A 223 -12.43 -7.08 -3.36
N GLY A 224 -12.96 -5.88 -3.09
CA GLY A 224 -12.25 -4.61 -3.32
C GLY A 224 -11.13 -4.34 -2.31
N ILE A 225 -11.23 -4.90 -1.10
CA ILE A 225 -10.19 -4.81 -0.05
C ILE A 225 -9.06 -5.79 -0.38
N ALA A 226 -9.42 -7.01 -0.75
CA ALA A 226 -8.51 -8.06 -1.17
C ALA A 226 -7.41 -7.55 -2.10
N ILE A 227 -7.80 -6.91 -3.21
CA ILE A 227 -6.85 -6.39 -4.21
C ILE A 227 -5.81 -5.43 -3.62
N ALA A 228 -6.18 -4.64 -2.61
CA ALA A 228 -5.27 -3.66 -2.00
C ALA A 228 -4.32 -4.29 -0.98
N ILE A 229 -4.80 -5.24 -0.18
CA ILE A 229 -3.98 -5.98 0.82
C ILE A 229 -3.09 -7.04 0.15
N VAL A 230 -3.48 -7.53 -1.03
CA VAL A 230 -2.69 -8.45 -1.87
C VAL A 230 -1.26 -7.98 -2.09
N SER A 231 -1.05 -6.68 -2.27
CA SER A 231 0.30 -6.12 -2.44
C SER A 231 1.23 -6.41 -1.26
N THR A 232 0.78 -6.18 -0.01
CA THR A 232 1.58 -6.36 1.20
C THR A 232 1.85 -7.84 1.52
N VAL A 233 0.90 -8.72 1.21
CA VAL A 233 1.01 -10.16 1.51
C VAL A 233 1.73 -10.94 0.43
N LEU A 234 1.60 -10.56 -0.85
CA LEU A 234 2.47 -11.06 -1.90
C LEU A 234 3.92 -10.92 -1.49
N LEU A 235 4.32 -9.78 -0.91
CA LEU A 235 5.69 -9.62 -0.40
C LEU A 235 6.06 -10.76 0.54
N ILE A 236 5.24 -11.09 1.53
CA ILE A 236 5.52 -12.16 2.50
C ILE A 236 5.61 -13.54 1.84
N VAL A 237 4.67 -13.87 0.93
CA VAL A 237 4.59 -15.18 0.25
C VAL A 237 5.75 -15.38 -0.74
N LEU A 238 6.16 -14.32 -1.44
CA LEU A 238 7.21 -14.35 -2.46
C LEU A 238 8.60 -14.74 -1.92
N PHE A 239 8.85 -14.54 -0.63
CA PHE A 239 10.12 -14.95 -0.02
C PHE A 239 10.28 -16.45 0.16
N PHE A 240 9.20 -17.21 0.09
CA PHE A 240 9.24 -18.68 0.15
C PHE A 240 9.40 -19.32 -1.23
N ILE A 241 9.25 -18.57 -2.32
CA ILE A 241 9.30 -19.07 -3.69
C ILE A 241 10.71 -18.86 -4.27
N ALA A 242 11.58 -19.85 -4.08
CA ALA A 242 13.02 -19.77 -4.37
C ALA A 242 13.42 -19.62 -5.87
N LYS A 243 12.48 -19.49 -6.80
CA LYS A 243 12.75 -19.52 -8.26
C LYS A 243 12.14 -18.36 -9.06
N THR A 244 11.54 -17.39 -8.39
CA THR A 244 10.86 -16.26 -9.05
C THR A 244 11.79 -15.05 -9.09
N MET A 245 11.88 -14.38 -10.24
CA MET A 245 12.43 -13.03 -10.31
C MET A 245 11.37 -12.06 -9.82
N THR A 246 11.71 -11.24 -8.82
CA THR A 246 10.79 -10.29 -8.20
C THR A 246 11.31 -8.88 -8.36
N LEU A 247 10.50 -8.01 -8.96
CA LEU A 247 10.73 -6.58 -9.06
C LEU A 247 9.78 -5.89 -8.07
N MET A 248 10.33 -5.27 -7.03
CA MET A 248 9.60 -4.40 -6.11
C MET A 248 9.93 -2.96 -6.40
N LEU A 249 8.93 -2.17 -6.82
CA LEU A 249 9.10 -0.76 -7.11
C LEU A 249 8.22 0.07 -6.20
N ARG A 250 8.82 1.07 -5.54
CA ARG A 250 8.11 2.07 -4.75
C ARG A 250 8.40 3.46 -5.28
N VAL A 251 7.36 4.21 -5.58
CA VAL A 251 7.46 5.59 -6.07
C VAL A 251 6.98 6.54 -4.99
N TYR A 252 7.85 7.44 -4.55
CA TYR A 252 7.60 8.49 -3.58
C TYR A 252 7.60 9.85 -4.28
N ASN A 253 6.49 10.56 -4.21
CA ASN A 253 6.34 11.90 -4.75
C ASN A 253 6.24 12.91 -3.61
N MET A 254 7.29 13.67 -3.37
CA MET A 254 7.38 14.71 -2.34
C MET A 254 7.09 16.11 -2.93
N THR A 255 6.28 16.17 -3.99
CA THR A 255 5.91 17.42 -4.66
C THR A 255 4.47 17.79 -4.35
N SER A 256 4.11 19.05 -4.56
CA SER A 256 2.74 19.56 -4.46
C SER A 256 1.83 19.10 -5.61
N VAL A 257 2.39 18.43 -6.62
CA VAL A 257 1.67 18.00 -7.82
C VAL A 257 1.30 16.52 -7.69
N PRO A 258 0.01 16.14 -7.80
CA PRO A 258 -0.36 14.73 -7.84
C PRO A 258 0.17 14.06 -9.11
N LEU A 259 0.67 12.84 -8.98
CA LEU A 259 1.12 12.02 -10.10
C LEU A 259 0.02 11.06 -10.54
N GLN A 260 -0.04 10.82 -11.85
CA GLN A 260 -0.91 9.84 -12.48
C GLN A 260 -0.05 8.79 -13.16
N LEU A 261 0.47 7.85 -12.38
CA LEU A 261 1.36 6.82 -12.89
C LEU A 261 0.57 5.74 -13.63
N GLN A 262 1.03 5.43 -14.83
CA GLN A 262 0.48 4.37 -15.68
C GLN A 262 1.61 3.48 -16.17
N ILE A 263 1.39 2.16 -16.15
CA ILE A 263 2.28 1.22 -16.83
C ILE A 263 2.03 1.35 -18.33
N CYS A 264 3.07 1.70 -19.07
CA CYS A 264 3.02 1.83 -20.51
C CYS A 264 3.67 0.64 -21.23
N TYR A 265 4.56 -0.13 -20.56
CA TYR A 265 5.11 -1.35 -21.14
C TYR A 265 5.54 -2.35 -20.06
N GLU A 266 5.40 -3.63 -20.37
CA GLU A 266 5.77 -4.75 -19.52
C GLU A 266 6.62 -5.72 -20.34
N HIS A 267 7.75 -6.14 -19.78
CA HIS A 267 8.64 -7.13 -20.36
C HIS A 267 8.62 -8.38 -19.49
N ASP A 268 8.14 -9.48 -20.07
CA ASP A 268 8.16 -10.83 -19.49
C ASP A 268 7.61 -10.86 -18.05
N VAL A 269 6.54 -10.10 -17.83
CA VAL A 269 5.78 -10.06 -16.57
C VAL A 269 4.72 -11.14 -16.63
N GLU A 270 4.84 -12.16 -15.80
CA GLU A 270 3.81 -13.20 -15.67
C GLU A 270 2.70 -12.75 -14.72
N GLU A 271 3.08 -12.13 -13.60
CA GLU A 271 2.15 -11.67 -12.57
C GLU A 271 2.56 -10.27 -12.08
N LYS A 272 1.57 -9.47 -11.68
CA LYS A 272 1.81 -8.13 -11.15
C LYS A 272 0.76 -7.70 -10.14
N THR A 273 1.20 -6.89 -9.20
CA THR A 273 0.34 -6.07 -8.36
C THR A 273 0.70 -4.61 -8.56
N VAL A 274 -0.33 -3.82 -8.82
CA VAL A 274 -0.24 -2.41 -9.17
C VAL A 274 -1.24 -1.61 -8.32
N PRO A 275 -1.02 -0.31 -8.12
CA PRO A 275 -2.01 0.52 -7.45
C PRO A 275 -3.37 0.42 -8.15
N SER A 276 -4.44 0.34 -7.38
CA SER A 276 -5.83 0.25 -7.87
C SER A 276 -6.31 1.52 -8.57
N SER A 277 -5.59 2.62 -8.41
CA SER A 277 -5.84 3.92 -9.02
C SER A 277 -4.55 4.46 -9.63
N PRO A 278 -4.61 5.09 -10.82
CA PRO A 278 -3.46 5.79 -11.36
C PRO A 278 -3.11 7.04 -10.53
N ASP A 279 -4.07 7.61 -9.81
CA ASP A 279 -3.84 8.70 -8.87
C ASP A 279 -3.12 8.14 -7.63
N ILE A 280 -1.89 8.58 -7.40
CA ILE A 280 -1.13 8.14 -6.22
C ILE A 280 -1.79 8.73 -4.96
N PRO A 281 -2.09 7.93 -3.91
CA PRO A 281 -2.63 8.44 -2.66
C PRO A 281 -1.59 9.26 -1.89
N ALA A 282 -2.05 10.30 -1.19
CA ALA A 282 -1.21 11.22 -0.44
C ALA A 282 -0.90 10.69 0.97
N ILE A 283 0.38 10.47 1.22
CA ILE A 283 1.03 10.31 2.52
C ILE A 283 1.46 11.71 3.02
N GLY A 284 0.54 12.48 3.59
CA GLY A 284 0.89 13.75 4.22
C GLY A 284 -0.33 14.57 4.59
N VAL A 285 -0.13 15.78 5.10
CA VAL A 285 -1.20 16.62 5.69
C VAL A 285 -1.76 17.63 4.67
N PRO A 286 -3.10 17.79 4.53
CA PRO A 286 -3.75 19.10 4.86
C PRO A 286 -5.21 18.96 5.39
N PRO A 287 -5.80 19.92 6.14
CA PRO A 287 -5.62 21.37 6.02
C PRO A 287 -5.15 22.07 7.32
N ALA A 288 -4.43 23.16 7.13
CA ALA A 288 -4.33 24.20 8.14
C ALA A 288 -5.58 25.11 8.04
N PRO A 289 -6.09 25.67 9.17
CA PRO A 289 -7.26 26.55 9.18
C PRO A 289 -7.15 27.71 8.18
N PRO A 290 -8.26 28.36 7.76
CA PRO A 290 -8.19 29.59 6.98
C PRO A 290 -7.23 30.59 7.64
N GLY A 291 -6.12 30.92 6.96
CA GLY A 291 -5.10 31.84 7.46
C GLY A 291 -3.82 31.20 8.02
N VAL A 292 -3.65 29.88 7.95
CA VAL A 292 -2.43 29.18 8.40
C VAL A 292 -1.78 28.44 7.22
N THR A 293 -0.47 28.61 7.04
CA THR A 293 0.32 27.89 6.04
C THR A 293 0.75 26.53 6.63
N PRO A 294 0.48 25.39 5.97
CA PRO A 294 0.99 24.09 6.41
C PRO A 294 2.54 24.09 6.42
N LEU A 295 3.14 23.55 7.48
CA LEU A 295 4.59 23.50 7.68
C LEU A 295 5.29 22.27 7.05
N GLY A 296 4.57 21.37 6.38
CA GLY A 296 5.13 20.11 5.84
C GLY A 296 4.70 19.82 4.40
N SER A 297 5.58 19.18 3.63
CA SER A 297 5.29 18.70 2.27
C SER A 297 4.50 17.38 2.30
N THR A 298 3.42 17.33 1.54
CA THR A 298 2.68 16.10 1.24
C THR A 298 3.58 15.16 0.44
N MET A 299 3.70 13.90 0.87
CA MET A 299 4.32 12.83 0.10
C MET A 299 3.21 12.00 -0.56
N TYR A 300 3.44 11.33 -1.68
CA TYR A 300 2.52 10.34 -2.25
C TYR A 300 3.29 9.06 -2.51
N MET A 301 2.69 7.89 -2.30
CA MET A 301 3.37 6.60 -2.50
C MET A 301 2.57 5.67 -3.41
N ALA A 302 3.25 5.09 -4.40
CA ALA A 302 2.74 3.99 -5.23
C ALA A 302 3.65 2.77 -5.10
N ASN A 303 3.05 1.61 -4.85
CA ASN A 303 3.74 0.33 -4.73
C ASN A 303 3.42 -0.55 -5.94
N TYR A 304 4.45 -1.11 -6.55
CA TYR A 304 4.37 -2.07 -7.65
C TYR A 304 5.16 -3.32 -7.26
N THR A 305 4.62 -4.48 -7.57
CA THR A 305 5.33 -5.76 -7.48
C THR A 305 5.10 -6.51 -8.77
N LEU A 306 6.17 -6.90 -9.46
CA LEU A 306 6.11 -7.67 -10.69
C LEU A 306 6.91 -8.95 -10.55
N LEU A 307 6.43 -10.02 -11.16
CA LEU A 307 6.96 -11.36 -11.02
C LEU A 307 7.18 -12.02 -12.37
N ASN A 308 8.24 -12.80 -12.44
CA ASN A 308 8.49 -13.73 -13.53
C ASN A 308 9.00 -15.06 -12.97
N ASN A 309 8.26 -16.14 -13.16
CA ASN A 309 8.68 -17.49 -12.75
C ASN A 309 9.55 -18.17 -13.83
N ASN A 310 9.62 -17.60 -15.04
CA ASN A 310 10.50 -18.08 -16.10
C ASN A 310 11.95 -17.61 -15.88
N VAL A 311 12.76 -18.48 -15.29
CA VAL A 311 14.19 -18.26 -15.03
C VAL A 311 15.06 -18.06 -16.29
N THR A 312 14.50 -18.20 -17.49
CA THR A 312 15.21 -17.98 -18.76
C THR A 312 14.96 -16.60 -19.34
N GLU A 313 13.98 -15.86 -18.83
CA GLU A 313 13.59 -14.53 -19.28
C GLU A 313 13.90 -13.47 -18.21
N GLY A 314 13.95 -12.21 -18.64
CA GLY A 314 14.15 -11.07 -17.74
C GLY A 314 12.83 -10.63 -17.12
N ILE A 315 12.82 -9.48 -16.47
CA ILE A 315 11.58 -8.81 -16.09
C ILE A 315 11.77 -7.31 -16.19
N GLY A 316 10.75 -6.59 -16.65
CA GLY A 316 10.84 -5.13 -16.70
C GLY A 316 9.52 -4.41 -16.86
N VAL A 317 9.58 -3.11 -16.60
CA VAL A 317 8.43 -2.22 -16.65
C VAL A 317 8.86 -0.83 -17.11
N ALA A 318 8.00 -0.18 -17.89
CA ALA A 318 8.06 1.26 -18.11
C ALA A 318 6.79 1.93 -17.56
N LEU A 319 6.99 3.00 -16.78
CA LEU A 319 5.92 3.82 -16.24
C LEU A 319 5.99 5.24 -16.82
N GLN A 320 4.83 5.86 -16.96
CA GLN A 320 4.71 7.26 -17.32
C GLN A 320 3.74 7.99 -16.39
N SER A 321 3.95 9.28 -16.18
CA SER A 321 2.95 10.19 -15.63
C SER A 321 2.95 11.50 -16.40
N PRO A 322 1.78 12.05 -16.77
CA PRO A 322 1.72 13.45 -17.16
C PRO A 322 2.24 14.32 -16.02
N PHE A 323 3.03 15.35 -16.33
CA PHE A 323 3.61 16.26 -15.35
C PHE A 323 3.47 17.71 -15.86
N PRO A 324 2.95 18.67 -15.06
CA PRO A 324 2.53 19.99 -15.53
C PRO A 324 3.64 20.87 -16.14
N ALA A 325 4.90 20.61 -15.77
CA ALA A 325 6.07 21.33 -16.28
C ALA A 325 7.12 20.31 -16.76
N GLY A 326 7.41 20.26 -18.06
CA GLY A 326 8.53 19.48 -18.61
C GLY A 326 8.20 18.19 -19.39
N GLY A 327 6.92 17.91 -19.65
CA GLY A 327 6.54 16.87 -20.63
C GLY A 327 6.19 15.48 -20.07
N GLY A 328 6.20 15.30 -18.76
CA GLY A 328 5.85 14.03 -18.14
C GLY A 328 7.04 13.32 -17.51
N LEU A 329 6.77 12.53 -16.48
CA LEU A 329 7.74 11.66 -15.85
C LEU A 329 7.76 10.33 -16.58
N ALA A 330 8.95 9.84 -16.91
CA ALA A 330 9.18 8.50 -17.46
C ALA A 330 10.11 7.73 -16.53
N ILE A 331 9.75 6.48 -16.23
CA ILE A 331 10.55 5.53 -15.44
C ILE A 331 10.67 4.26 -16.28
N MET A 332 11.86 3.65 -16.33
CA MET A 332 12.06 2.33 -16.93
C MET A 332 12.98 1.49 -16.06
N ILE A 333 12.63 0.23 -15.89
CA ILE A 333 13.42 -0.77 -15.17
C ILE A 333 13.47 -2.02 -16.03
N ASP A 334 14.68 -2.44 -16.37
CA ASP A 334 14.96 -3.65 -17.14
C ASP A 334 15.93 -4.52 -16.34
N ILE A 335 15.48 -5.72 -15.98
CA ILE A 335 16.26 -6.74 -15.29
C ILE A 335 16.43 -7.89 -16.28
N PRO A 336 17.58 -7.98 -16.97
CA PRO A 336 17.79 -9.06 -17.92
C PRO A 336 18.05 -10.38 -17.19
N THR A 337 17.78 -11.51 -17.86
CA THR A 337 18.13 -12.86 -17.34
C THR A 337 19.62 -12.95 -16.98
N SER A 338 20.46 -12.27 -17.74
CA SER A 338 21.89 -12.17 -17.52
C SER A 338 22.39 -10.78 -17.87
N GLY A 339 23.20 -10.19 -17.00
CA GLY A 339 23.75 -8.86 -17.19
C GLY A 339 23.45 -7.97 -16.00
N ASP A 340 23.74 -6.68 -16.16
CA ASP A 340 23.40 -5.67 -15.17
C ASP A 340 22.02 -5.08 -15.49
N ASN A 341 21.25 -4.75 -14.46
CA ASN A 341 19.96 -4.06 -14.52
C ASN A 341 20.16 -2.69 -15.16
N SER A 342 19.25 -2.31 -16.04
CA SER A 342 19.20 -0.98 -16.65
C SER A 342 18.03 -0.20 -16.06
N ILE A 343 18.31 0.97 -15.48
CA ILE A 343 17.28 1.83 -14.87
C ILE A 343 17.27 3.19 -15.55
N TYR A 344 16.10 3.80 -15.66
CA TYR A 344 15.94 5.16 -16.16
C TYR A 344 14.87 5.92 -15.39
N VAL A 345 15.14 7.20 -15.14
CA VAL A 345 14.15 8.18 -14.71
C VAL A 345 14.42 9.52 -15.40
N GLY A 346 13.36 10.18 -15.89
CA GLY A 346 13.51 11.48 -16.53
C GLY A 346 12.21 12.23 -16.74
N PHE A 347 12.33 13.55 -16.85
CA PHE A 347 11.23 14.44 -17.24
C PHE A 347 11.28 14.64 -18.75
N GLN A 348 10.44 13.91 -19.50
CA GLN A 348 10.37 13.99 -20.95
C GLN A 348 8.94 13.90 -21.46
N GLY A 349 8.63 14.85 -22.37
CA GLY A 349 7.47 14.89 -23.26
C GLY A 349 7.21 13.58 -23.96
N CYS A 350 6.16 12.86 -23.60
CA CYS A 350 5.68 11.75 -24.41
C CYS A 350 4.38 12.11 -25.12
N THR A 351 4.45 12.40 -26.42
CA THR A 351 3.28 12.62 -27.28
C THR A 351 3.24 11.51 -28.35
N GLY A 352 2.32 10.53 -28.25
CA GLY A 352 2.14 9.46 -29.25
C GLY A 352 2.14 8.03 -28.65
N ASP A 353 2.43 7.00 -29.48
CA ASP A 353 2.66 5.58 -29.09
C ASP A 353 3.88 5.46 -28.15
N CYS A 354 3.74 6.01 -26.95
CA CYS A 354 4.81 6.22 -25.98
C CYS A 354 5.28 4.91 -25.30
N GLU A 355 4.41 3.90 -25.30
CA GLU A 355 4.56 2.59 -24.64
C GLU A 355 5.90 1.92 -24.96
N LYS A 356 6.20 1.72 -26.26
CA LYS A 356 7.43 1.03 -26.68
C LYS A 356 8.64 1.95 -26.78
N ASN A 357 8.43 3.25 -26.94
CA ASN A 357 9.52 4.21 -27.15
C ASN A 357 10.35 4.43 -25.88
N ILE A 358 9.75 4.52 -24.70
CA ILE A 358 10.51 4.64 -23.44
C ILE A 358 11.40 3.40 -23.25
N TRP A 359 10.81 2.21 -23.41
CA TRP A 359 11.52 0.95 -23.27
C TRP A 359 12.66 0.81 -24.28
N ASP A 360 12.38 0.90 -25.57
CA ASP A 360 13.39 0.71 -26.63
C ASP A 360 14.46 1.80 -26.62
N GLN A 361 14.12 3.02 -26.19
CA GLN A 361 15.08 4.12 -26.11
C GLN A 361 16.06 3.93 -24.96
N TRP A 362 15.67 3.34 -23.83
CA TRP A 362 16.47 3.39 -22.60
C TRP A 362 16.93 2.04 -22.08
N LYS A 363 16.33 0.92 -22.51
CA LYS A 363 16.82 -0.42 -22.17
C LYS A 363 18.29 -0.57 -22.56
N ASN A 364 19.05 -1.28 -21.75
CA ASN A 364 20.47 -1.53 -21.97
C ASN A 364 21.39 -0.29 -22.08
N LYS A 365 21.00 0.86 -21.49
CA LYS A 365 21.81 2.09 -21.53
C LYS A 365 22.41 2.52 -20.19
N TYR A 366 21.70 2.32 -19.09
CA TYR A 366 22.05 2.91 -17.80
C TYR A 366 22.22 1.85 -16.71
N TYR A 367 23.41 1.25 -16.65
CA TYR A 367 23.79 0.21 -15.71
C TYR A 367 24.42 0.80 -14.45
N GLN A 368 23.61 1.40 -13.59
CA GLN A 368 24.05 2.08 -12.39
C GLN A 368 23.06 1.87 -11.25
N LEU A 369 23.55 1.88 -10.00
CA LEU A 369 22.69 1.70 -8.83
C LEU A 369 21.73 2.87 -8.62
N VAL A 370 22.07 4.04 -9.17
CA VAL A 370 21.30 5.28 -9.01
C VAL A 370 21.31 6.05 -10.32
N GLN A 371 20.15 6.52 -10.75
CA GLN A 371 20.02 7.54 -11.78
C GLN A 371 19.16 8.68 -11.27
N SER A 372 19.57 9.91 -11.56
CA SER A 372 18.76 11.11 -11.31
C SER A 372 18.56 11.91 -12.59
N SER A 373 17.40 12.54 -12.72
CA SER A 373 17.12 13.56 -13.71
C SER A 373 16.52 14.78 -13.03
N THR A 374 16.91 15.96 -13.49
CA THR A 374 16.51 17.23 -12.90
C THR A 374 15.83 18.05 -13.99
N GLY A 375 14.56 18.36 -13.78
CA GLY A 375 13.76 19.27 -14.62
C GLY A 375 13.85 20.71 -14.12
N GLU A 376 12.92 21.56 -14.55
CA GLU A 376 12.93 22.98 -14.18
C GLU A 376 12.58 23.25 -12.71
N SER A 377 11.69 22.46 -12.12
CA SER A 377 11.24 22.67 -10.74
C SER A 377 11.27 21.39 -9.90
N TYR A 378 11.74 20.29 -10.47
CA TYR A 378 11.66 18.97 -9.85
C TYR A 378 12.91 18.14 -10.12
N THR A 379 13.25 17.27 -9.18
CA THR A 379 14.29 16.24 -9.35
C THR A 379 13.66 14.88 -9.12
N ALA A 380 13.89 13.94 -10.04
CA ALA A 380 13.48 12.56 -9.91
C ALA A 380 14.72 11.66 -9.84
N THR A 381 14.76 10.76 -8.86
CA THR A 381 15.85 9.82 -8.64
C THR A 381 15.28 8.41 -8.58
N ILE A 382 15.87 7.47 -9.31
CA ILE A 382 15.64 6.03 -9.17
C ILE A 382 16.90 5.40 -8.59
N ALA A 383 16.73 4.58 -7.56
CA ALA A 383 17.79 3.83 -6.92
C ALA A 383 17.40 2.34 -6.82
N THR A 384 18.38 1.45 -6.99
CA THR A 384 18.19 0.00 -6.87
C THR A 384 19.14 -0.62 -5.84
N ASN A 385 18.72 -1.70 -5.20
CA ASN A 385 19.51 -2.45 -4.24
C ASN A 385 20.71 -3.19 -4.86
N VAL A 386 20.61 -3.61 -6.13
CA VAL A 386 21.64 -4.41 -6.78
C VAL A 386 21.65 -4.17 -8.29
N LEU A 387 22.82 -4.28 -8.90
CA LEU A 387 22.94 -4.28 -10.36
C LEU A 387 22.62 -5.64 -10.97
N ARG A 388 22.87 -6.76 -10.29
CA ARG A 388 22.67 -8.09 -10.86
C ARG A 388 22.71 -9.18 -9.82
N GLY A 389 22.20 -10.34 -10.21
CA GLY A 389 22.39 -11.59 -9.47
C GLY A 389 21.45 -11.69 -8.28
N LYS A 390 21.80 -12.61 -7.38
CA LYS A 390 20.96 -12.91 -6.23
C LYS A 390 21.21 -11.94 -5.07
N THR A 391 20.15 -11.57 -4.39
CA THR A 391 20.14 -10.74 -3.18
C THR A 391 19.56 -11.55 -2.03
N PRO A 392 20.00 -11.27 -0.79
CA PRO A 392 19.40 -11.93 0.36
C PRO A 392 17.94 -11.51 0.50
N SER A 393 17.07 -12.46 0.79
CA SER A 393 15.72 -12.17 1.27
C SER A 393 15.83 -11.40 2.59
N PRO A 394 15.13 -10.26 2.73
CA PRO A 394 15.11 -9.50 3.98
C PRO A 394 14.42 -10.23 5.14
N ILE A 395 13.72 -11.34 4.85
CA ILE A 395 12.96 -12.11 5.83
C ILE A 395 13.66 -13.42 6.17
N THR A 396 14.00 -14.23 5.17
CA THR A 396 14.61 -15.56 5.38
C THR A 396 16.13 -15.52 5.38
N GLY A 397 16.73 -14.46 4.83
CA GLY A 397 18.17 -14.39 4.57
C GLY A 397 18.64 -15.25 3.39
N ASP A 398 17.76 -16.06 2.79
CA ASP A 398 18.06 -16.89 1.65
C ASP A 398 18.26 -16.06 0.39
N ASN A 399 19.22 -16.45 -0.46
CA ASN A 399 19.52 -15.72 -1.68
C ASN A 399 18.53 -16.07 -2.81
N GLY A 400 17.77 -15.07 -3.26
CA GLY A 400 16.85 -15.14 -4.41
C GLY A 400 17.09 -13.99 -5.38
N TYR A 401 16.21 -13.83 -6.38
CA TYR A 401 16.31 -12.76 -7.38
C TYR A 401 15.37 -11.60 -7.00
N TYR A 402 15.69 -10.93 -5.89
CA TYR A 402 14.87 -9.83 -5.34
C TYR A 402 15.48 -8.47 -5.70
N TYR A 403 14.84 -7.79 -6.65
CA TYR A 403 15.28 -6.51 -7.15
C TYR A 403 14.36 -5.41 -6.63
N GLU A 404 14.92 -4.50 -5.85
CA GLU A 404 14.19 -3.46 -5.14
C GLU A 404 14.54 -2.10 -5.73
N PHE A 405 13.53 -1.29 -6.05
CA PHE A 405 13.67 0.01 -6.68
C PHE A 405 12.88 1.07 -5.91
N ALA A 406 13.57 2.13 -5.51
CA ALA A 406 12.95 3.32 -4.95
C ALA A 406 13.05 4.46 -5.97
N VAL A 407 11.91 5.02 -6.37
CA VAL A 407 11.84 6.26 -7.15
C VAL A 407 11.40 7.37 -6.21
N ILE A 408 12.15 8.46 -6.15
CA ILE A 408 11.87 9.60 -5.27
C ILE A 408 11.86 10.87 -6.12
N ILE A 409 10.78 11.64 -6.00
CA ILE A 409 10.54 12.86 -6.79
C ILE A 409 10.37 14.01 -5.81
N GLU A 410 11.12 15.08 -6.01
CA GLU A 410 11.19 16.21 -5.08
C GLU A 410 11.03 17.54 -5.82
N GLU A 411 10.45 18.52 -5.14
CA GLU A 411 10.50 19.91 -5.57
C GLU A 411 11.91 20.48 -5.37
N GLN A 412 12.36 21.28 -6.33
CA GLN A 412 13.54 22.10 -6.14
C GLN A 412 13.20 23.24 -5.17
N ASN A 413 13.96 23.34 -4.09
CA ASN A 413 13.88 24.50 -3.22
C ASN A 413 14.28 25.74 -4.04
N ALA A 414 13.39 26.73 -4.10
CA ALA A 414 13.73 28.05 -4.65
C ALA A 414 14.94 28.59 -3.87
N THR A 415 16.04 28.83 -4.59
CA THR A 415 17.28 29.37 -4.02
C THR A 415 17.24 30.88 -3.91
#